data_AF-A0A158BWR4-F1
#
_entry.id   AF-A0A158BWR4-F1
#
_cell.length_a   1.000
_cell.length_b   1.000
_cell.length_c   1.000
_cell.angle_alpha   90.00
_cell.angle_beta   90.00
_cell.angle_gamma   90.00
#
_symmetry.space_group_name_H-M   'P 1'
#
loop_
_entity.id
_entity.type
_entity.pdbx_description
1 polymer ?
#
loop_
_entity_poly.entity_id
_entity_poly.type
_entity_poly.pdbx_seq_one_letter_code
_entity_poly.pdbx_strand_id
1 'polypeptide(L)'
;MTPGCTHLDEARILHTPIDYCEECIKLRQPWVHLRLCLSCGHVGCCDSSPNRHASKHFHATGHPLVRSIEPGETWIWCYRDEIVAGELES
;
A
#
# COMPACT_ATOMS: atom_id res chain seq x y z
N MET A 1 -19.81 -16.55 2.71
CA MET A 1 -18.34 -16.72 2.66
C MET A 1 -17.81 -15.52 1.92
N THR A 2 -17.14 -14.59 2.60
CA THR A 2 -16.43 -13.51 1.93
C THR A 2 -15.36 -14.18 1.06
N PRO A 3 -15.33 -13.97 -0.26
CA PRO A 3 -14.25 -14.52 -1.07
C PRO A 3 -12.94 -13.94 -0.52
N GLY A 4 -12.08 -14.82 -0.02
CA GLY A 4 -10.74 -14.42 0.41
C GLY A 4 -9.94 -13.94 -0.81
N CYS A 5 -9.07 -12.96 -0.59
CA CYS A 5 -8.14 -12.50 -1.62
C CYS A 5 -7.17 -13.64 -1.99
N THR A 6 -7.08 -13.99 -3.28
CA THR A 6 -6.14 -15.02 -3.77
C THR A 6 -4.74 -14.46 -4.03
N HIS A 7 -4.56 -13.14 -3.96
CA HIS A 7 -3.32 -12.46 -4.31
C HIS A 7 -2.30 -12.45 -3.18
N LEU A 8 -2.64 -12.87 -1.95
CA LEU A 8 -1.75 -12.82 -0.78
C LEU A 8 -0.38 -13.50 -0.99
N ASP A 9 -0.30 -14.51 -1.86
CA ASP A 9 0.97 -15.18 -2.20
C ASP A 9 1.97 -14.23 -2.91
N GLU A 10 1.50 -13.15 -3.52
CA GLU A 10 2.34 -12.14 -4.18
C GLU A 10 3.08 -11.22 -3.20
N ALA A 11 2.75 -11.27 -1.91
CA ALA A 11 3.45 -10.51 -0.88
C ALA A 11 4.88 -11.04 -0.68
N ARG A 12 5.87 -10.16 -0.82
CA ARG A 12 7.30 -10.46 -0.68
C ARG A 12 7.99 -9.53 0.32
N ILE A 13 7.57 -8.27 0.40
CA ILE A 13 8.19 -7.22 1.20
C ILE A 13 7.19 -6.72 2.22
N LEU A 14 7.35 -7.17 3.47
CA LEU A 14 6.43 -6.85 4.56
C LEU A 14 6.88 -5.65 5.39
N HIS A 15 8.15 -5.28 5.36
CA HIS A 15 8.68 -4.17 6.14
C HIS A 15 9.56 -3.27 5.30
N THR A 16 9.60 -2.00 5.66
CA THR A 16 10.44 -0.99 5.03
C THR A 16 10.85 0.03 6.10
N PRO A 17 12.07 0.59 6.05
CA PRO A 17 12.43 1.74 6.86
C PRO A 17 11.93 3.07 6.25
N ILE A 18 11.36 3.04 5.04
CA ILE A 18 10.90 4.24 4.33
C ILE A 18 9.60 4.74 4.97
N ASP A 19 9.62 5.97 5.44
CA ASP A 19 8.53 6.67 6.11
C ASP A 19 8.07 7.93 5.34
N TYR A 20 8.31 7.96 4.02
CA TYR A 20 7.92 9.04 3.14
C TYR A 20 7.43 8.55 1.77
N CYS A 21 6.65 9.38 1.07
CA CYS A 21 6.31 9.17 -0.34
C CYS A 21 7.25 9.99 -1.23
N GLU A 22 8.07 9.32 -2.03
CA GLU A 22 9.13 9.95 -2.83
C GLU A 22 8.56 10.98 -3.82
N GLU A 23 7.44 10.66 -4.48
CA GLU A 23 6.77 11.54 -5.43
C GLU A 23 6.21 12.79 -4.76
N CYS A 24 5.65 12.66 -3.55
CA CYS A 24 5.17 13.82 -2.80
C CYS A 24 6.34 14.75 -2.41
N ILE A 25 7.48 14.20 -2.01
CA ILE A 25 8.69 14.99 -1.73
C ILE A 25 9.16 15.74 -2.99
N LYS A 26 9.22 15.07 -4.14
CA LYS A 26 9.59 15.69 -5.43
C LYS A 26 8.65 16.83 -5.81
N LEU A 27 7.34 16.66 -5.54
CA LEU A 27 6.33 17.68 -5.80
C LEU A 27 6.22 18.74 -4.70
N ARG A 28 6.93 18.59 -3.57
CA ARG A 28 6.79 19.43 -2.37
C ARG A 28 5.34 19.53 -1.87
N GLN A 29 4.64 18.40 -1.90
CA GLN A 29 3.25 18.30 -1.47
C GLN A 29 3.10 17.40 -0.24
N PRO A 30 2.12 17.67 0.64
CA PRO A 30 1.84 16.83 1.79
C PRO A 30 1.15 15.52 1.41
N TRP A 31 1.10 14.59 2.36
CA TRP A 31 0.28 13.38 2.33
C TRP A 31 -0.40 13.17 3.69
N VAL A 32 -1.38 12.28 3.73
CA VAL A 32 -2.12 11.92 4.95
C VAL A 32 -1.50 10.67 5.58
N HIS A 33 -1.50 9.56 4.86
CA HIS A 33 -0.95 8.27 5.30
C HIS A 33 -0.18 7.60 4.17
N LEU A 34 0.67 6.65 4.54
CA LEU A 34 1.54 5.91 3.63
C LEU A 34 1.11 4.46 3.46
N ARG A 35 1.39 3.93 2.28
CA ARG A 35 1.10 2.55 1.89
C ARG A 35 2.35 1.93 1.29
N LEU A 36 2.74 0.77 1.81
CA LEU A 36 3.84 -0.03 1.29
C LEU A 36 3.30 -1.07 0.32
N CYS A 37 3.81 -1.08 -0.91
CA CYS A 37 3.57 -2.15 -1.88
C CYS A 37 4.30 -3.42 -1.44
N LEU A 38 3.54 -4.49 -1.22
CA LEU A 38 4.08 -5.76 -0.73
C LEU A 38 4.83 -6.54 -1.81
N SER A 39 4.66 -6.22 -3.09
CA SER A 39 5.33 -6.90 -4.20
C SER A 39 6.73 -6.33 -4.47
N CYS A 40 6.90 -5.01 -4.43
CA CYS A 40 8.14 -4.34 -4.86
C CYS A 40 8.74 -3.35 -3.86
N GLY A 41 8.10 -3.11 -2.70
CA GLY A 41 8.63 -2.26 -1.64
C GLY A 41 8.45 -0.75 -1.85
N HIS A 42 7.74 -0.34 -2.91
CA HIS A 42 7.43 1.07 -3.15
C HIS A 42 6.51 1.64 -2.06
N VAL A 43 6.79 2.86 -1.59
CA VAL A 43 5.97 3.58 -0.61
C VAL A 43 5.25 4.75 -1.27
N GLY A 44 3.93 4.66 -1.33
CA GLY A 44 3.07 5.69 -1.92
C GLY A 44 2.11 6.28 -0.89
N CYS A 45 1.67 7.53 -1.12
CA CYS A 45 0.62 8.13 -0.30
C CYS A 45 -0.75 7.50 -0.61
N CYS A 46 -1.60 7.39 0.41
CA CYS A 46 -2.91 6.75 0.34
C CYS A 46 -3.92 7.51 -0.55
N ASP A 47 -5.06 6.87 -0.82
CA ASP A 47 -6.12 7.42 -1.67
C ASP A 47 -6.84 8.65 -1.09
N SER A 48 -6.76 8.85 0.23
CA SER A 48 -7.22 10.09 0.90
C SER A 48 -6.23 11.24 0.78
N SER A 49 -5.00 10.99 0.31
CA SER A 49 -4.03 12.04 0.02
C SER A 49 -4.32 12.67 -1.35
N PRO A 50 -3.97 13.96 -1.58
CA PRO A 50 -4.30 14.64 -2.84
C PRO A 50 -3.78 13.92 -4.09
N ASN A 51 -2.60 13.28 -3.99
CA ASN A 51 -1.90 12.72 -5.14
C ASN A 51 -2.16 11.23 -5.39
N ARG A 52 -2.64 10.47 -4.39
CA ARG A 52 -3.01 9.04 -4.50
C ARG A 52 -1.93 8.17 -5.17
N HIS A 53 -0.68 8.29 -4.71
CA HIS A 53 0.43 7.59 -5.36
C HIS A 53 0.35 6.06 -5.22
N ALA A 54 -0.24 5.55 -4.15
CA ALA A 54 -0.42 4.10 -3.98
C ALA A 54 -1.32 3.47 -5.06
N SER A 55 -2.48 4.05 -5.36
CA SER A 55 -3.36 3.55 -6.42
C SER A 55 -2.81 3.80 -7.82
N LYS A 56 -2.16 4.96 -8.05
CA LYS A 56 -1.45 5.20 -9.32
C LYS A 56 -0.35 4.16 -9.56
N HIS A 57 0.40 3.81 -8.52
CA HIS A 57 1.41 2.75 -8.58
C HIS A 57 0.79 1.40 -8.94
N PHE A 58 -0.34 1.03 -8.33
CA PHE A 58 -1.09 -0.17 -8.72
C PHE A 58 -1.50 -0.13 -10.20
N HIS A 59 -2.09 0.97 -10.69
CA HIS A 59 -2.50 1.08 -12.09
C HIS A 59 -1.32 0.99 -13.07
N ALA A 60 -0.13 1.46 -12.68
CA ALA A 60 1.06 1.43 -13.52
C ALA A 60 1.77 0.07 -13.53
N THR A 61 1.75 -0.66 -12.40
CA THR A 61 2.57 -1.87 -12.21
C THR A 61 1.77 -3.17 -12.13
N GLY A 62 0.48 -3.07 -11.80
CA GLY A 62 -0.38 -4.21 -11.53
C GLY A 62 -0.19 -4.84 -10.15
N HIS A 63 0.68 -4.28 -9.27
CA HIS A 63 0.91 -4.83 -7.93
C HIS A 63 -0.32 -4.65 -7.02
N PRO A 64 -1.09 -5.70 -6.71
CA PRO A 64 -2.41 -5.54 -6.12
C PRO A 64 -2.36 -5.27 -4.62
N LEU A 65 -1.29 -5.69 -3.94
CA LEU A 65 -1.22 -5.66 -2.49
C LEU A 65 -0.43 -4.47 -1.95
N VAL A 66 -1.07 -3.75 -1.04
CA VAL A 66 -0.42 -2.77 -0.18
C VAL A 66 -0.75 -3.02 1.28
N ARG A 67 0.12 -2.62 2.19
CA ARG A 67 -0.23 -2.50 3.61
C ARG A 67 -0.15 -1.07 4.08
N SER A 68 -0.86 -0.76 5.15
CA SER A 68 -0.55 0.44 5.91
C SER A 68 0.78 0.30 6.66
N ILE A 69 1.51 1.42 6.73
CA ILE A 69 2.71 1.56 7.55
C ILE A 69 2.53 2.63 8.65
N GLU A 70 1.29 3.03 8.90
CA GLU A 70 0.99 3.95 10.00
C GLU A 70 1.10 3.23 11.35
N PRO A 71 1.47 3.96 12.43
CA PRO A 71 1.57 3.37 13.76
C PRO A 71 0.25 2.73 14.20
N GLY A 72 0.31 1.42 14.53
CA GLY A 72 -0.85 0.66 15.00
C GLY A 72 -1.72 0.05 13.90
N GLU A 73 -1.42 0.30 12.63
CA GLU A 73 -2.13 -0.33 11.51
C GLU A 73 -1.34 -1.52 10.95
N THR A 74 -1.96 -2.70 10.91
CA THR A 74 -1.34 -3.93 10.41
C THR A 74 -2.06 -4.53 9.19
N TRP A 75 -3.12 -3.88 8.71
CA TRP A 75 -3.95 -4.41 7.64
C TRP A 75 -3.29 -4.35 6.25
N ILE A 76 -3.69 -5.28 5.40
CA ILE A 76 -3.30 -5.44 4.00
C ILE A 76 -4.55 -5.21 3.13
N TRP A 77 -4.42 -4.34 2.14
CA TRP A 77 -5.45 -4.04 1.15
C TRP A 77 -5.09 -4.62 -0.21
N CYS A 78 -6.07 -5.20 -0.88
CA CYS A 78 -5.97 -5.62 -2.28
C CYS A 78 -6.72 -4.62 -3.16
N TYR A 79 -6.00 -3.88 -4.00
CA TYR A 79 -6.61 -2.96 -4.96
C TYR A 79 -7.42 -3.68 -6.05
N ARG A 80 -7.05 -4.92 -6.38
CA ARG A 80 -7.73 -5.67 -7.43
C ARG A 80 -9.09 -6.22 -7.02
N ASP A 81 -9.19 -6.65 -5.77
CA ASP A 81 -10.42 -7.21 -5.19
C ASP A 81 -11.21 -6.17 -4.38
N GLU A 82 -10.62 -4.99 -4.15
CA GLU A 82 -11.19 -3.88 -3.35
C GLU A 82 -11.63 -4.30 -1.94
N ILE A 83 -10.81 -5.14 -1.29
CA ILE A 83 -11.06 -5.67 0.07
C ILE A 83 -9.82 -5.60 0.94
N VAL A 84 -10.03 -5.67 2.26
CA VAL A 84 -8.99 -6.04 3.21
C VAL A 84 -8.65 -7.52 2.97
N ALA A 85 -7.42 -7.77 2.52
CA ALA A 85 -6.95 -9.09 2.17
C ALA A 85 -6.46 -9.88 3.40
N GLY A 86 -5.95 -9.19 4.41
CA GLY A 86 -5.42 -9.80 5.63
C GLY A 86 -4.81 -8.76 6.57
N GLU A 87 -4.12 -9.22 7.61
CA GLU A 87 -3.40 -8.40 8.58
C GLU A 87 -2.02 -9.05 8.85
N LEU A 88 -1.01 -8.23 9.13
CA LEU A 88 0.27 -8.72 9.63
C LEU A 88 0.16 -8.94 11.13
N GLU A 89 0.49 -10.14 11.60
CA GLU A 89 0.68 -10.37 13.02
C GLU A 89 1.93 -9.60 13.48
N SER A 90 1.76 -8.80 14.54
CA SER A 90 2.79 -7.90 15.11
C SER A 90 4.00 -8.64 15.69
#